data_AF-A0A7W7AE52-F1
#
_entry.id   AF-A0A7W7AE52-F1
#
_cell.length_a   1.000
_cell.length_b   1.000
_cell.length_c   1.000
_cell.angle_alpha   90.00
_cell.angle_beta   90.00
_cell.angle_gamma   90.00
#
_symmetry.space_group_name_H-M   'P 1'
#
loop_
_entity.id
_entity.type
_entity.pdbx_description
1 polymer ?
#
loop_
_entity_poly.entity_id
_entity_poly.type
_entity_poly.pdbx_seq_one_letter_code
_entity_poly.pdbx_strand_id
1 'polypeptide(L)'
;MRRGVQLAMASILLAASPARAESCLDRETLTAARIHEFETMMMAVSLRCKAIGTDIVPVYEAMLGTHRPVFSAADRRLRAFFAPQKRAYESYATQLGNRYGGGATDPANCRRFERVARELAAQPGVSSLGRVVYAMIERPRISGAVCPAP
;
A
#
# COMPACT_ATOMS: atom_id res chain seq x y z
N MET A 1 70.96 -26.55 -13.43
CA MET A 1 70.60 -25.17 -12.99
C MET A 1 69.26 -24.80 -13.63
N ARG A 2 68.20 -24.70 -12.82
CA ARG A 2 66.80 -24.49 -13.23
C ARG A 2 66.58 -23.04 -13.66
N ARG A 3 66.09 -22.80 -14.89
CA ARG A 3 65.55 -21.50 -15.32
C ARG A 3 64.04 -21.49 -15.06
N GLY A 4 63.60 -20.56 -14.22
CA GLY A 4 62.23 -20.46 -13.73
C GLY A 4 61.24 -19.99 -14.80
N VAL A 5 60.08 -20.67 -14.85
CA VAL A 5 58.89 -20.23 -15.58
C VAL A 5 58.11 -19.31 -14.65
N GLN A 6 58.01 -18.02 -14.96
CA GLN A 6 57.12 -17.10 -14.27
C GLN A 6 55.69 -17.29 -14.82
N LEU A 7 54.82 -17.91 -14.02
CA LEU A 7 53.38 -17.90 -14.26
C LEU A 7 52.82 -16.50 -13.98
N ALA A 8 52.28 -15.86 -15.01
CA ALA A 8 51.42 -14.69 -14.88
C ALA A 8 50.05 -15.16 -14.33
N MET A 9 49.79 -14.92 -13.04
CA MET A 9 48.43 -15.00 -12.49
C MET A 9 47.76 -13.63 -12.65
N ALA A 10 47.00 -13.48 -13.73
CA ALA A 10 46.02 -12.40 -13.87
C ALA A 10 44.81 -12.74 -12.99
N SER A 11 44.76 -12.19 -11.78
CA SER A 11 43.60 -12.25 -10.90
C SER A 11 42.46 -11.44 -11.53
N ILE A 12 41.57 -12.11 -12.26
CA ILE A 12 40.28 -11.54 -12.67
C ILE A 12 39.45 -11.42 -11.39
N LEU A 13 39.51 -10.24 -10.78
CA LEU A 13 38.54 -9.81 -9.78
C LEU A 13 37.18 -9.75 -10.48
N LEU A 14 36.40 -10.81 -10.33
CA LEU A 14 34.95 -10.75 -10.48
C LEU A 14 34.46 -9.69 -9.50
N ALA A 15 34.34 -8.46 -10.00
CA ALA A 15 33.58 -7.42 -9.34
C ALA A 15 32.14 -7.93 -9.27
N ALA A 16 31.82 -8.65 -8.19
CA ALA A 16 30.46 -8.75 -7.70
C ALA A 16 30.03 -7.31 -7.42
N SER A 17 29.49 -6.66 -8.45
CA SER A 17 28.74 -5.44 -8.27
C SER A 17 27.70 -5.81 -7.22
N PRO A 18 27.62 -5.10 -6.06
CA PRO A 18 26.45 -5.27 -5.23
C PRO A 18 25.32 -4.94 -6.17
N ALA A 19 24.52 -5.94 -6.54
CA ALA A 19 23.23 -5.69 -7.12
C ALA A 19 22.65 -4.66 -6.15
N ARG A 20 22.50 -3.41 -6.62
CA ARG A 20 21.78 -2.43 -5.85
C ARG A 20 20.49 -3.16 -5.57
N ALA A 21 20.25 -3.49 -4.31
CA ALA A 21 18.95 -3.93 -3.88
C ALA A 21 18.08 -2.71 -4.20
N GLU A 22 17.60 -2.62 -5.44
CA GLU A 22 16.32 -2.02 -5.69
C GLU A 22 15.44 -2.68 -4.65
N SER A 23 15.07 -1.90 -3.64
CA SER A 23 14.21 -2.34 -2.56
C SER A 23 12.86 -2.65 -3.20
N CYS A 24 12.78 -3.82 -3.80
CA CYS A 24 11.60 -4.28 -4.49
C CYS A 24 10.47 -4.37 -3.45
N LEU A 25 9.25 -4.17 -3.91
CA LEU A 25 8.06 -4.20 -3.09
C LEU A 25 7.84 -5.64 -2.62
N ASP A 26 8.21 -5.90 -1.37
CA ASP A 26 7.87 -7.16 -0.71
C ASP A 26 6.35 -7.26 -0.44
N ARG A 27 5.91 -8.48 -0.12
CA ARG A 27 4.49 -8.80 0.09
C ARG A 27 3.86 -7.98 1.21
N GLU A 28 4.62 -7.65 2.26
CA GLU A 28 4.13 -6.85 3.37
C GLU A 28 3.90 -5.40 2.96
N THR A 29 4.83 -4.82 2.20
CA THR A 29 4.71 -3.46 1.67
C THR A 29 3.54 -3.36 0.70
N LEU A 30 3.36 -4.35 -0.19
CA LEU A 30 2.19 -4.41 -1.07
C LEU A 30 0.88 -4.53 -0.29
N THR A 31 0.84 -5.33 0.77
CA THR A 31 -0.34 -5.48 1.63
C THR A 31 -0.66 -4.16 2.35
N ALA A 32 0.37 -3.52 2.91
CA ALA A 32 0.23 -2.21 3.55
C ALA A 32 -0.28 -1.14 2.56
N ALA A 33 0.23 -1.14 1.33
CA ALA A 33 -0.22 -0.24 0.28
C ALA A 33 -1.70 -0.46 -0.08
N ARG A 34 -2.17 -1.72 -0.13
CA ARG A 34 -3.60 -2.02 -0.35
C ARG A 34 -4.47 -1.50 0.79
N ILE A 35 -4.06 -1.71 2.04
CA ILE A 35 -4.80 -1.26 3.22
C ILE A 35 -4.91 0.27 3.25
N HIS A 36 -3.80 0.98 3.00
CA HIS A 36 -3.78 2.44 2.99
C HIS A 36 -4.58 3.03 1.81
N GLU A 37 -4.51 2.39 0.63
CA GLU A 37 -5.32 2.80 -0.52
C GLU A 37 -6.82 2.59 -0.27
N PHE A 38 -7.19 1.47 0.36
CA PHE A 38 -8.56 1.23 0.82
C PHE A 38 -9.04 2.29 1.82
N GLU A 39 -8.23 2.61 2.82
CA GLU A 39 -8.52 3.67 3.79
C GLU A 39 -8.74 5.01 3.10
N THR A 40 -7.85 5.39 2.18
CA THR A 40 -7.94 6.63 1.41
C THR A 40 -9.22 6.67 0.55
N MET A 41 -9.55 5.56 -0.11
CA MET A 41 -10.79 5.43 -0.89
C MET A 41 -12.02 5.61 -0.01
N MET A 42 -12.09 4.94 1.15
CA MET A 42 -13.22 5.03 2.07
C MET A 42 -13.38 6.44 2.65
N MET A 43 -12.27 7.11 2.99
CA MET A 43 -12.27 8.52 3.40
C MET A 43 -12.81 9.43 2.30
N ALA A 44 -12.32 9.29 1.07
CA ALA A 44 -12.77 10.14 -0.03
C ALA A 44 -14.26 9.92 -0.35
N VAL A 45 -14.75 8.67 -0.28
CA VAL A 45 -16.18 8.37 -0.41
C VAL A 45 -16.98 9.01 0.72
N SER A 46 -16.54 8.89 1.98
CA SER A 46 -17.30 9.40 3.13
C SER A 46 -17.48 10.93 3.05
N LEU A 47 -16.43 11.65 2.65
CA LEU A 47 -16.48 13.10 2.42
C LEU A 47 -17.43 13.48 1.29
N ARG A 48 -17.38 12.77 0.14
CA ARG A 48 -18.28 13.03 -0.98
C ARG A 48 -19.74 12.74 -0.64
N CYS A 49 -20.00 11.65 0.09
CA CYS A 49 -21.34 11.29 0.55
C CYS A 49 -21.90 12.34 1.50
N LYS A 50 -21.09 12.81 2.44
CA LYS A 50 -21.46 13.92 3.34
C LYS A 50 -21.80 15.19 2.57
N ALA A 51 -21.03 15.53 1.53
CA ALA A 51 -21.27 16.71 0.70
C ALA A 51 -22.62 16.69 -0.04
N ILE A 52 -23.19 15.51 -0.30
CA ILE A 52 -24.52 15.35 -0.91
C ILE A 52 -25.64 15.02 0.11
N GLY A 53 -25.37 15.19 1.41
CA GLY A 53 -26.35 15.02 2.48
C GLY A 53 -26.52 13.58 3.01
N THR A 54 -25.65 12.64 2.61
CA THR A 54 -25.62 11.27 3.17
C THR A 54 -24.39 11.13 4.06
N ASP A 55 -24.53 11.43 5.37
CA ASP A 55 -23.40 11.35 6.29
C ASP A 55 -23.10 9.89 6.70
N ILE A 56 -22.00 9.35 6.15
CA ILE A 56 -21.50 8.01 6.49
C ILE A 56 -20.20 8.07 7.30
N VAL A 57 -19.73 9.27 7.68
CA VAL A 57 -18.48 9.47 8.42
C VAL A 57 -18.46 8.70 9.74
N PRO A 58 -19.51 8.69 10.57
CA PRO A 58 -19.48 7.95 11.83
C PRO A 58 -19.27 6.44 11.65
N VAL A 59 -19.85 5.86 10.59
CA VAL A 59 -19.71 4.43 10.30
C VAL A 59 -18.32 4.10 9.75
N TYR A 60 -17.76 4.99 8.92
CA TYR A 60 -16.37 4.92 8.49
C TYR A 60 -15.39 4.98 9.67
N GLU A 61 -15.59 5.91 10.60
CA GLU A 61 -14.75 6.03 11.80
C GLU A 61 -14.88 4.81 12.72
N ALA A 62 -16.08 4.25 12.87
CA ALA A 62 -16.28 3.00 13.60
C ALA A 62 -15.50 1.83 12.97
N MET A 63 -15.49 1.72 11.63
CA MET A 63 -14.67 0.73 10.91
C MET A 63 -13.18 0.92 11.19
N LEU A 64 -12.67 2.16 11.13
CA LEU A 64 -11.28 2.46 11.48
C LEU A 64 -10.97 2.09 12.93
N GLY A 65 -11.88 2.37 13.85
CA GLY A 65 -11.76 2.03 15.26
C GLY A 65 -11.63 0.52 15.47
N THR A 66 -12.55 -0.26 14.89
CA THR A 66 -12.56 -1.74 14.99
C THR A 66 -11.25 -2.35 14.47
N HIS A 67 -10.68 -1.81 13.38
CA HIS A 67 -9.48 -2.37 12.73
C HIS A 67 -8.21 -1.53 12.94
N ARG A 68 -8.20 -0.65 13.95
CA ARG A 68 -7.11 0.30 14.22
C ARG A 68 -5.71 -0.34 14.21
N PRO A 69 -5.47 -1.53 14.80
CA PRO A 69 -4.15 -2.16 14.76
C PRO A 69 -3.65 -2.45 13.34
N VAL A 70 -4.54 -2.83 12.43
CA VAL A 70 -4.21 -3.18 11.03
C VAL A 70 -3.86 -1.93 10.24
N PHE A 71 -4.69 -0.89 10.29
CA PHE A 71 -4.42 0.40 9.65
C PHE A 71 -3.11 1.01 10.18
N SER A 72 -2.92 1.00 11.50
CA SER A 72 -1.69 1.53 12.12
C SER A 72 -0.43 0.77 11.68
N ALA A 73 -0.52 -0.55 11.51
CA ALA A 73 0.60 -1.36 11.05
C ALA A 73 0.95 -1.07 9.57
N ALA A 74 -0.07 -0.96 8.71
CA ALA A 74 0.11 -0.60 7.31
C ALA A 74 0.76 0.79 7.17
N ASP A 75 0.26 1.76 7.92
CA ASP A 75 0.75 3.13 7.92
C ASP A 75 2.22 3.22 8.41
N ARG A 76 2.59 2.51 9.49
CA ARG A 76 4.00 2.39 9.90
C ARG A 76 4.88 1.76 8.82
N ARG A 77 4.40 0.71 8.15
CA ARG A 77 5.14 0.01 7.09
C ARG A 77 5.42 0.93 5.91
N LEU A 78 4.40 1.67 5.46
CA LEU A 78 4.54 2.63 4.36
C LEU A 78 5.44 3.80 4.73
N ARG A 79 5.33 4.36 5.94
CA ARG A 79 6.27 5.40 6.38
C ARG A 79 7.72 4.91 6.37
N ALA A 80 7.99 3.69 6.82
CA ALA A 80 9.32 3.11 6.77
C ALA A 80 9.81 2.92 5.33
N PHE A 81 8.95 2.42 4.44
CA PHE A 81 9.26 2.27 3.01
C PHE A 81 9.54 3.60 2.32
N PHE A 82 8.74 4.63 2.62
CA PHE A 82 8.85 5.93 1.98
C PHE A 82 9.88 6.88 2.64
N ALA A 83 10.36 6.58 3.85
CA ALA A 83 11.33 7.40 4.57
C ALA A 83 12.56 7.84 3.72
N PRO A 84 13.22 6.95 2.95
CA PRO A 84 14.34 7.34 2.10
C PRO A 84 13.92 8.06 0.79
N GLN A 85 12.63 8.11 0.46
CA GLN A 85 12.11 8.48 -0.86
C GLN A 85 10.92 9.45 -0.80
N LYS A 86 11.12 10.62 -0.19
CA LYS A 86 10.06 11.63 0.05
C LYS A 86 9.24 12.00 -1.21
N ARG A 87 9.90 12.25 -2.34
CA ARG A 87 9.21 12.56 -3.61
C ARG A 87 8.32 11.42 -4.11
N ALA A 88 8.70 10.16 -3.85
CA ALA A 88 7.88 9.02 -4.20
C ALA A 88 6.60 8.96 -3.34
N TYR A 89 6.68 9.37 -2.06
CA TYR A 89 5.51 9.50 -1.20
C TYR A 89 4.55 10.60 -1.68
N GLU A 90 5.07 11.77 -2.03
CA GLU A 90 4.25 12.87 -2.57
C GLU A 90 3.51 12.46 -3.85
N SER A 91 4.22 11.78 -4.76
CA SER A 91 3.63 11.23 -5.98
C SER A 91 2.57 10.16 -5.67
N TYR A 92 2.85 9.26 -4.73
CA TYR A 92 1.91 8.24 -4.28
C TYR A 92 0.62 8.86 -3.70
N ALA A 93 0.76 9.81 -2.76
CA ALA A 93 -0.37 10.51 -2.16
C ALA A 93 -1.21 11.28 -3.19
N THR A 94 -0.53 11.97 -4.12
CA THR A 94 -1.17 12.70 -5.23
C THR A 94 -1.98 11.75 -6.13
N GLN A 95 -1.40 10.59 -6.48
CA GLN A 95 -2.10 9.59 -7.30
C GLN A 95 -3.37 9.08 -6.62
N LEU A 96 -3.32 8.79 -5.31
CA LEU A 96 -4.50 8.36 -4.58
C LEU A 96 -5.57 9.46 -4.50
N GLY A 97 -5.15 10.70 -4.19
CA GLY A 97 -6.04 11.86 -4.15
C GLY A 97 -6.77 12.07 -5.49
N ASN A 98 -6.03 12.05 -6.60
CA ASN A 98 -6.60 12.20 -7.94
C ASN A 98 -7.54 11.04 -8.30
N ARG A 99 -7.22 9.81 -7.86
CA ARG A 99 -8.03 8.63 -8.16
C ARG A 99 -9.39 8.66 -7.45
N TYR A 100 -9.41 9.02 -6.17
CA TYR A 100 -10.59 8.85 -5.31
C TYR A 100 -11.33 10.16 -5.01
N GLY A 101 -10.70 11.31 -5.22
CA GLY A 101 -11.26 12.63 -4.91
C GLY A 101 -12.40 13.09 -5.84
N GLY A 102 -12.39 12.68 -7.12
CA GLY A 102 -13.35 13.16 -8.14
C GLY A 102 -14.46 12.18 -8.53
N GLY A 103 -14.68 11.10 -7.77
CA GLY A 103 -15.60 10.03 -8.17
C GLY A 103 -17.07 10.48 -8.23
N ALA A 104 -17.83 9.95 -9.21
CA ALA A 104 -19.28 10.11 -9.26
C ALA A 104 -19.92 9.64 -7.93
N THR A 105 -20.83 10.45 -7.40
CA THR A 105 -21.44 10.23 -6.09
C THR A 105 -22.94 10.38 -6.20
N ASP A 106 -23.66 9.37 -5.74
CA ASP A 106 -25.11 9.38 -5.63
C ASP A 106 -25.52 8.65 -4.34
N PRO A 107 -26.77 8.82 -3.87
CA PRO A 107 -27.22 8.19 -2.62
C PRO A 107 -27.16 6.66 -2.63
N ALA A 108 -27.35 6.01 -3.79
CA ALA A 108 -27.29 4.55 -3.87
C ALA A 108 -25.85 4.05 -3.69
N ASN A 109 -24.86 4.73 -4.28
CA ASN A 109 -23.46 4.43 -4.10
C ASN A 109 -23.03 4.66 -2.64
N CYS A 110 -23.45 5.76 -2.03
CA CYS A 110 -23.17 6.04 -0.62
C CYS A 110 -23.67 4.94 0.32
N ARG A 111 -24.91 4.46 0.12
CA ARG A 111 -25.46 3.34 0.89
C ARG A 111 -24.67 2.03 0.70
N ARG A 112 -24.07 1.80 -0.48
CA ARG A 112 -23.22 0.62 -0.71
C ARG A 112 -21.95 0.68 0.14
N PHE A 113 -21.25 1.82 0.12
CA PHE A 113 -20.04 2.01 0.92
C PHE A 113 -20.33 2.06 2.42
N GLU A 114 -21.45 2.66 2.82
CA GLU A 114 -21.91 2.63 4.21
C GLU A 114 -22.11 1.20 4.70
N ARG A 115 -22.74 0.33 3.87
CA ARG A 115 -22.92 -1.09 4.20
C ARG A 115 -21.58 -1.80 4.39
N VAL A 116 -20.62 -1.59 3.48
CA VAL A 116 -19.27 -2.15 3.61
C VAL A 116 -18.60 -1.71 4.92
N ALA A 117 -18.63 -0.40 5.22
CA ALA A 117 -18.06 0.12 6.46
C ALA A 117 -18.76 -0.45 7.70
N ARG A 118 -20.09 -0.55 7.68
CA ARG A 118 -20.90 -1.09 8.77
C ARG A 118 -20.61 -2.56 9.03
N GLU A 119 -20.52 -3.36 7.97
CA GLU A 119 -20.18 -4.79 8.07
C GLU A 119 -18.78 -4.99 8.65
N LEU A 120 -17.80 -4.20 8.20
CA LEU A 120 -16.44 -4.26 8.73
C LEU A 120 -16.34 -3.75 10.17
N ALA A 121 -17.10 -2.72 10.54
CA ALA A 121 -17.16 -2.22 11.91
C ALA A 121 -17.73 -3.28 12.87
N ALA A 122 -18.70 -4.08 12.42
CA ALA A 122 -19.32 -5.15 13.21
C ALA A 122 -18.51 -6.46 13.24
N GLN A 123 -17.54 -6.64 12.34
CA GLN A 123 -16.76 -7.87 12.20
C GLN A 123 -15.28 -7.62 12.50
N PRO A 124 -14.87 -7.67 13.78
CA PRO A 124 -13.46 -7.55 14.13
C PRO A 124 -12.66 -8.73 13.53
N GLY A 125 -11.38 -8.47 13.25
CA GLY A 125 -10.45 -9.50 12.79
C GLY A 125 -9.75 -9.15 11.48
N VAL A 126 -8.49 -9.57 11.37
CA VAL A 126 -7.65 -9.24 10.21
C VAL A 126 -8.18 -9.86 8.92
N SER A 127 -8.82 -11.04 9.00
CA SER A 127 -9.34 -11.77 7.84
C SER A 127 -10.58 -11.14 7.21
N SER A 128 -11.47 -10.50 8.00
CA SER A 128 -12.65 -9.82 7.48
C SER A 128 -12.25 -8.58 6.67
N LEU A 129 -11.39 -7.73 7.24
CA LEU A 129 -10.83 -6.57 6.56
C LEU A 129 -10.01 -6.99 5.34
N GLY A 130 -9.11 -7.98 5.49
CA GLY A 130 -8.26 -8.45 4.41
C GLY A 130 -9.05 -8.88 3.18
N ARG A 131 -10.14 -9.64 3.36
CA ARG A 131 -10.99 -10.08 2.23
C ARG A 131 -11.54 -8.90 1.44
N VAL A 132 -12.07 -7.89 2.13
CA VAL A 132 -12.66 -6.70 1.49
C VAL A 132 -11.58 -5.86 0.82
N VAL A 133 -10.47 -5.59 1.51
CA VAL A 133 -9.33 -4.82 0.98
C VAL A 133 -8.80 -5.45 -0.31
N TYR A 134 -8.57 -6.77 -0.32
CA TYR A 134 -8.06 -7.46 -1.51
C TYR A 134 -9.07 -7.52 -2.66
N ALA A 135 -10.37 -7.58 -2.37
CA ALA A 135 -11.41 -7.53 -3.39
C ALA A 135 -11.56 -6.14 -4.03
N MET A 136 -11.38 -5.07 -3.24
CA MET A 136 -11.56 -3.70 -3.71
C MET A 136 -10.28 -3.09 -4.29
N ILE A 137 -9.11 -3.51 -3.79
CA ILE A 137 -7.79 -3.04 -4.23
C ILE A 137 -6.98 -4.22 -4.77
N GLU A 138 -7.27 -4.60 -6.03
CA GLU A 138 -6.56 -5.70 -6.70
C GLU A 138 -5.06 -5.42 -6.77
N ARG A 139 -4.68 -4.22 -7.22
CA ARG A 139 -3.30 -3.77 -7.39
C ARG A 139 -3.11 -2.38 -6.80
N PRO A 140 -2.38 -2.23 -5.70
CA PRO A 140 -2.18 -0.92 -5.09
C PRO A 140 -1.29 -0.03 -5.97
N ARG A 141 -1.51 1.27 -5.94
CA ARG A 141 -0.83 2.30 -6.76
C ARG A 141 0.54 2.73 -6.24
N ILE A 142 1.24 1.83 -5.58
CA ILE A 142 2.59 2.06 -5.08
C ILE A 142 3.61 1.80 -6.20
N SER A 143 4.55 2.72 -6.41
CA SER A 143 5.60 2.60 -7.42
C SER A 143 6.77 1.75 -6.91
N GLY A 144 7.40 1.00 -7.82
CA GLY A 144 8.53 0.12 -7.54
C GLY A 144 8.37 -1.25 -8.21
N ALA A 145 9.49 -1.94 -8.46
CA ALA A 145 9.45 -3.33 -8.92
C ALA A 145 8.97 -4.24 -7.78
N VAL A 146 8.13 -5.24 -8.08
CA VAL A 146 7.74 -6.26 -7.09
C VAL A 146 8.83 -7.31 -6.99
N CYS A 147 9.15 -7.76 -5.77
CA CYS A 147 10.16 -8.81 -5.61
C CYS A 147 9.72 -10.12 -6.29
N PRO A 148 10.64 -10.86 -6.94
CA PRO A 148 10.32 -12.20 -7.43
C PRO A 148 9.85 -13.07 -6.28
N ALA A 149 8.89 -13.96 -6.56
CA ALA A 149 8.50 -14.98 -5.59
C ALA A 149 9.73 -15.86 -5.27
N PRO A 150 9.91 -16.28 -4.00
CA PRO A 150 11.01 -17.16 -3.61
C PRO A 150 10.96 -18.51 -4.34
#